data_AF-A0A9X0UG33-F1
#
_entry.id   AF-A0A9X0UG33-F1
#
_cell.length_a   1.000
_cell.length_b   1.000
_cell.length_c   1.000
_cell.angle_alpha   90.00
_cell.angle_beta   90.00
_cell.angle_gamma   90.00
#
_symmetry.space_group_name_H-M   'P 1'
#
loop_
_entity.id
_entity.type
_entity.pdbx_description
1 polymer ?
#
loop_
_entity_poly.entity_id
_entity_poly.type
_entity_poly.pdbx_seq_one_letter_code
_entity_poly.pdbx_strand_id
1 'polypeptide(L)' 'HIAPLVAEFETWMKESRGRLSRHNSVAKAMDYMLTRWEAFSRFLNDGRICLTTDGVEKP' A
#
# COMPACT_ATOMS: atom_id res chain seq x y z
N HIS A 1 -8.70 -11.87 -7.01
CA HIS A 1 -7.51 -12.13 -6.17
C HIS A 1 -6.70 -10.84 -6.12
N ILE A 2 -6.47 -10.27 -4.93
CA ILE A 2 -5.95 -8.89 -4.78
C ILE A 2 -4.43 -8.82 -4.59
N ALA A 3 -3.76 -9.95 -4.40
CA ALA A 3 -2.30 -10.00 -4.27
C ALA A 3 -1.52 -9.37 -5.44
N PRO A 4 -1.85 -9.59 -6.72
CA PRO A 4 -1.14 -8.95 -7.82
C PRO A 4 -1.28 -7.42 -7.79
N LEU A 5 -2.47 -6.89 -7.48
CA LEU A 5 -2.71 -5.45 -7.37
C LEU A 5 -1.87 -4.81 -6.25
N VAL A 6 -1.71 -5.52 -5.13
CA VAL A 6 -0.88 -5.05 -4.01
C VAL A 6 0.61 -5.04 -4.40
N ALA A 7 1.08 -6.06 -5.15
CA ALA A 7 2.44 -6.09 -5.65
C ALA A 7 2.71 -4.99 -6.70
N GLU A 8 1.77 -4.73 -7.59
CA GLU A 8 1.82 -3.62 -8.54
C GLU A 8 1.84 -2.27 -7.80
N PHE A 9 1.05 -2.13 -6.74
CA PHE A 9 1.04 -0.93 -5.89
C PHE A 9 2.38 -0.71 -5.18
N GLU A 10 3.02 -1.77 -4.68
CA GLU A 10 4.38 -1.67 -4.11
C GLU A 10 5.38 -1.10 -5.11
N THR A 11 5.33 -1.64 -6.32
CA THR A 11 6.23 -1.28 -7.42
C THR A 11 6.04 0.18 -7.79
N TRP A 12 4.78 0.57 -8.01
CA TRP A 12 4.41 1.95 -8.30
C TRP A 12 4.83 2.92 -7.18
N MET A 13 4.69 2.53 -5.91
CA MET A 13 5.12 3.39 -4.80
C MET A 13 6.63 3.58 -4.76
N LYS A 14 7.42 2.53 -5.01
CA LYS A 14 8.89 2.63 -5.09
C LYS A 14 9.33 3.55 -6.23
N GLU A 15 8.72 3.39 -7.41
CA GLU A 15 9.00 4.25 -8.57
C GLU A 15 8.61 5.70 -8.32
N SER A 16 7.42 5.92 -7.78
CA SER A 16 6.90 7.26 -7.46
C SER A 16 7.75 7.94 -6.39
N ARG A 17 8.18 7.20 -5.36
CA ARG A 17 9.07 7.70 -4.32
C ARG A 17 10.40 8.21 -4.88
N GLY A 18 10.95 7.53 -5.90
CA GLY A 18 12.18 7.94 -6.57
C GLY A 18 12.07 9.26 -7.33
N ARG A 19 10.85 9.67 -7.72
CA ARG A 19 10.57 10.92 -8.45
C ARG A 19 10.34 12.12 -7.53
N LEU A 20 10.15 11.89 -6.22
CA LEU A 20 9.84 12.94 -5.26
C LEU A 20 11.09 13.42 -4.51
N SER A 21 11.16 14.73 -4.26
CA SER A 21 12.20 15.32 -3.41
C SER A 21 12.10 14.80 -1.97
N ARG A 22 13.25 14.65 -1.29
CA ARG A 22 13.37 14.13 0.08
C ARG A 22 12.54 14.88 1.13
N HIS A 23 12.21 16.15 0.90
CA HIS A 23 11.42 16.97 1.82
C HIS A 23 9.92 16.93 1.53
N ASN A 24 9.50 16.21 0.48
CA ASN A 24 8.09 16.08 0.15
C ASN A 24 7.37 15.23 1.22
N SER A 25 6.24 15.73 1.72
CA SER A 25 5.44 15.04 2.74
C SER A 25 4.91 13.68 2.26
N VAL A 26 4.56 13.58 0.98
CA VAL A 26 4.13 12.32 0.33
C VAL A 26 5.31 11.35 0.25
N ALA A 27 6.52 11.82 -0.06
CA ALA A 27 7.71 10.97 -0.06
C ALA A 27 7.96 10.35 1.33
N LYS A 28 7.78 11.14 2.40
CA LYS A 28 7.89 10.67 3.78
C LYS A 28 6.82 9.63 4.14
N ALA A 29 5.58 9.83 3.67
CA ALA A 29 4.49 8.87 3.86
C ALA A 29 4.77 7.56 3.10
N MET A 30 5.27 7.64 1.87
CA MET A 30 5.70 6.49 1.09
C MET A 30 6.84 5.72 1.75
N ASP A 31 7.88 6.41 2.25
CA ASP A 31 8.96 5.78 3.02
C ASP A 31 8.39 5.03 4.23
N TYR A 32 7.48 5.66 4.99
CA TYR A 32 6.84 5.03 6.13
C TYR A 32 6.07 3.76 5.73
N MET A 33 5.28 3.80 4.65
CA MET A 33 4.55 2.62 4.18
C MET A 33 5.50 1.52 3.69
N LEU A 34 6.52 1.86 2.90
CA LEU A 34 7.49 0.92 2.33
C LEU A 34 8.35 0.26 3.42
N THR A 35 8.71 0.97 4.49
CA THR A 35 9.43 0.37 5.64
C THR A 35 8.60 -0.66 6.41
N ARG A 36 7.28 -0.67 6.22
CA ARG A 36 6.32 -1.54 6.93
C ARG A 36 5.52 -2.42 5.98
N TRP A 37 6.03 -2.62 4.76
CA TRP A 37 5.28 -3.26 3.69
C TRP A 37 4.83 -4.68 4.02
N GLU A 38 5.67 -5.47 4.71
CA GLU A 38 5.29 -6.81 5.17
C GLU A 38 4.10 -6.76 6.13
N ALA A 39 4.06 -5.79 7.06
CA ALA A 39 2.92 -5.64 7.96
C ALA A 39 1.67 -5.17 7.22
N PHE A 40 1.82 -4.28 6.23
CA PHE A 40 0.73 -3.80 5.39
C PHE A 40 0.11 -4.92 4.55
N SER A 41 0.91 -5.82 3.97
CA SER A 41 0.44 -6.89 3.07
C SER A 41 -0.01 -8.17 3.78
N ARG A 42 0.06 -8.23 5.12
CA ARG A 42 -0.34 -9.42 5.92
C ARG A 42 -1.78 -9.88 5.67
N PHE A 43 -2.70 -8.99 5.32
CA PHE A 43 -4.09 -9.36 4.98
C PHE A 43 -4.21 -10.30 3.77
N LEU A 44 -3.17 -10.36 2.91
CA LEU A 44 -3.15 -11.29 1.79
C LEU A 44 -2.94 -12.74 2.22
N ASN A 45 -2.30 -12.95 3.37
CA ASN A 45 -1.88 -14.26 3.86
C ASN A 45 -2.56 -14.66 5.18
N ASP A 46 -3.12 -13.69 5.90
CA ASP A 46 -3.86 -13.92 7.14
C ASP A 46 -5.36 -13.67 6.91
N GLY A 47 -6.12 -14.76 6.80
CA GLY A 47 -7.57 -14.72 6.62
C GLY A 47 -8.37 -14.15 7.80
N ARG A 48 -7.72 -13.77 8.91
CA ARG A 48 -8.33 -13.05 10.04
C ARG A 48 -8.15 -11.53 9.91
N ILE A 49 -7.19 -11.08 9.11
CA ILE A 49 -6.99 -9.68 8.78
C ILE A 49 -7.80 -9.42 7.50
N CYS A 50 -9.10 -9.18 7.66
CA CYS A 50 -9.93 -8.76 6.55
C CYS A 50 -9.67 -7.28 6.25
N LEU A 51 -9.28 -6.94 5.02
CA LEU A 51 -9.39 -5.58 4.52
C LEU A 51 -10.87 -5.36 4.20
N THR A 52 -11.68 -5.06 5.22
CA THR A 52 -13.12 -4.85 5.06
C THR A 52 -13.35 -3.70 4.07
N THR A 53 -13.88 -4.01 2.88
CA THR A 53 -14.29 -3.03 1.87
C THR A 53 -15.71 -2.53 2.12
N ASP A 54 -16.26 -2.77 3.30
CA ASP A 54 -17.66 -2.48 3.62
C ASP A 54 -17.83 -0.99 3.87
N GLY A 55 -18.57 -0.31 2.99
CA GLY A 55 -18.97 1.09 3.20
C GLY A 55 -19.02 2.00 1.96
N VAL A 56 -18.77 1.53 0.74
CA VAL A 56 -19.22 2.25 -0.48
C VAL A 56 -20.21 1.38 -1.22
N GLU A 57 -21.43 1.36 -0.68
CA GLU A 57 -22.62 1.25 -1.51
C GLU A 57 -22.54 2.39 -2.54
N LYS A 58 -22.42 2.06 -3.82
CA LYS A 58 -22.60 3.04 -4.90
C LYS A 58 -24.08 2.99 -5.34
N PRO A 59 -24.80 4.13 -5.40
CA PRO A 59 -26.10 4.21 -6.07
C PRO A 59 -25.98 4.02 -7.59
#